data_AF-A0A453NVB4-F1
#
_entry.id   AF-A0A453NVB4-F1
#
_cell.length_a   1.000
_cell.length_b   1.000
_cell.length_c   1.000
_cell.angle_alpha   90.00
_cell.angle_beta   90.00
_cell.angle_gamma   90.00
#
_symmetry.space_group_name_H-M   'P 1'
#
loop_
_entity.id
_entity.type
_entity.pdbx_description
1 polymer ?
#
loop_
_entity_poly.entity_id
_entity_poly.type
_entity_poly.pdbx_seq_one_letter_code
_entity_poly.pdbx_strand_id
1 'polypeptide(L)'
;DLTFLCSDSVLKHASSDFQKHGQRIFVFVIGGATRSELRAAHKLSSKLKREVILGSSSLDDPLQFITKLKMMSAEELTLDDLHI
;
A
#
# COMPACT_ATOMS: atom_id res chain seq x y z
N ASP A 1 -8.74 -21.16 -1.04
CA ASP A 1 -7.40 -20.56 -1.20
C ASP A 1 -7.47 -19.10 -1.61
N LEU A 2 -7.33 -18.18 -0.63
CA LEU A 2 -6.93 -16.75 -0.71
C LEU A 2 -7.53 -15.94 0.46
N THR A 3 -7.45 -16.45 1.70
CA THR A 3 -7.55 -15.58 2.87
C THR A 3 -6.28 -14.74 2.92
N PHE A 4 -6.43 -13.50 2.44
CA PHE A 4 -5.54 -12.37 2.64
C PHE A 4 -4.76 -12.49 3.97
N LEU A 5 -3.46 -12.71 3.86
CA LEU A 5 -2.49 -12.87 4.96
C LEU A 5 -2.24 -11.55 5.71
N CYS A 6 -3.29 -10.79 6.05
CA CYS A 6 -3.19 -9.79 7.11
C CYS A 6 -3.54 -10.49 8.43
N SER A 7 -2.59 -11.30 8.91
CA SER A 7 -2.68 -11.95 10.21
C SER A 7 -2.82 -10.88 11.30
N ASP A 8 -3.97 -10.85 11.97
CA ASP A 8 -4.29 -10.09 13.18
C ASP A 8 -3.28 -10.29 14.34
N SER A 9 -2.32 -11.20 14.19
CA SER A 9 -1.26 -11.44 15.16
C SER A 9 -0.16 -10.36 15.16
N VAL A 10 0.05 -9.62 14.05
CA VAL A 10 1.07 -8.54 13.98
C VAL A 10 0.66 -7.34 14.84
N LEU A 11 -0.64 -7.03 14.91
CA LEU A 11 -1.16 -5.94 15.75
C LEU A 11 -0.97 -6.20 17.25
N LYS A 12 -1.00 -7.47 17.70
CA LYS A 12 -0.88 -7.80 19.13
C LYS A 12 0.57 -7.87 19.62
N HIS A 13 1.51 -8.31 18.77
CA HIS A 13 2.94 -8.33 19.10
C HIS A 13 3.67 -7.00 18.90
N ALA A 14 3.10 -6.05 18.14
CA ALA A 14 3.73 -4.72 18.01
C ALA A 14 3.81 -4.00 19.37
N SER A 15 2.88 -4.27 20.31
CA SER A 15 2.83 -3.66 21.65
C SER A 15 4.09 -3.85 22.51
N SER A 16 4.80 -4.98 22.37
CA SER A 16 5.97 -5.28 23.21
C SER A 16 7.30 -4.73 22.68
N ASP A 17 7.43 -4.54 21.36
CA ASP A 17 8.62 -3.92 20.74
C ASP A 17 8.47 -2.39 20.60
N PHE A 18 7.27 -1.87 20.86
CA PHE A 18 6.94 -0.46 20.71
C PHE A 18 7.71 0.51 21.59
N GLN A 19 8.32 0.02 22.68
CA GLN A 19 9.12 0.86 23.57
C GLN A 19 10.58 1.02 23.12
N LYS A 20 11.06 0.23 22.15
CA LYS A 20 12.47 0.25 21.70
C LYS A 20 12.70 1.05 20.43
N HIS A 21 11.65 1.30 19.65
CA HIS A 21 11.71 2.04 18.39
C HIS A 21 11.16 3.45 18.61
N GLY A 22 11.83 4.47 18.04
CA GLY A 22 11.50 5.88 18.26
C GLY A 22 10.15 6.33 17.65
N GLN A 23 10.07 7.59 17.19
CA GLN A 23 8.85 8.13 16.58
C GLN A 23 8.35 7.26 15.40
N ARG A 24 7.08 6.84 15.45
CA ARG A 24 6.42 6.06 14.41
C ARG A 24 6.08 6.94 13.21
N ILE A 25 6.27 6.40 12.01
CA ILE A 25 5.96 7.08 10.75
C ILE A 25 4.80 6.35 10.09
N PHE A 26 3.68 7.04 9.92
CA PHE A 26 2.50 6.53 9.21
C PHE A 26 2.48 7.11 7.80
N VAL A 27 2.41 6.26 6.79
CA VAL A 27 2.32 6.63 5.38
C VAL A 27 1.09 5.96 4.79
N PHE A 28 0.20 6.74 4.18
CA PHE A 28 -0.95 6.21 3.45
C PHE A 28 -0.83 6.56 1.97
N VAL A 29 -0.81 5.55 1.10
CA VAL A 29 -0.73 5.71 -0.35
C VAL A 29 -2.12 5.61 -0.97
N ILE A 30 -2.56 6.70 -1.59
CA ILE A 30 -3.83 6.77 -2.32
C ILE A 30 -3.63 6.18 -3.71
N GLY A 31 -4.59 5.39 -4.19
CA GLY A 31 -4.54 4.77 -5.53
C GLY A 31 -3.83 3.40 -5.57
N GLY A 32 -3.38 2.92 -4.41
CA GLY A 32 -2.74 1.62 -4.27
C GLY A 32 -1.24 1.72 -4.03
N ALA A 33 -0.68 0.66 -3.44
CA ALA A 33 0.75 0.53 -3.22
C ALA A 33 1.24 -0.81 -3.79
N THR A 34 2.48 -0.83 -4.27
CA THR A 34 3.14 -2.02 -4.77
C THR A 34 3.97 -2.71 -3.69
N ARG A 35 4.30 -3.98 -3.92
CA ARG A 35 5.23 -4.73 -3.06
C ARG A 35 6.60 -4.06 -2.92
N SER A 36 7.01 -3.28 -3.92
CA SER A 36 8.27 -2.53 -3.95
C SER A 36 8.33 -1.48 -2.85
N GLU A 37 7.23 -0.75 -2.63
CA GLU A 37 7.15 0.28 -1.59
C GLU A 37 7.08 -0.33 -0.18
N LEU A 38 6.30 -1.41 -0.01
CA LEU A 38 6.28 -2.14 1.26
C LEU A 38 7.67 -2.69 1.62
N ARG A 39 8.40 -3.20 0.63
CA ARG A 39 9.79 -3.65 0.81
C ARG A 39 10.71 -2.49 1.19
N ALA A 40 10.54 -1.31 0.60
CA ALA A 40 11.29 -0.12 0.95
C ALA A 40 10.99 0.34 2.38
N ALA A 41 9.72 0.39 2.79
CA ALA A 41 9.30 0.72 4.16
C ALA A 41 9.93 -0.23 5.19
N HIS A 42 9.93 -1.54 4.91
CA HIS A 42 10.58 -2.53 5.77
C HIS A 42 12.09 -2.30 5.89
N LYS A 43 12.78 -1.98 4.78
CA LYS A 43 14.22 -1.66 4.79
C LYS A 43 14.52 -0.37 5.53
N LEU A 44 13.63 0.62 5.45
CA LEU A 44 13.76 1.89 6.18
C LEU A 44 13.50 1.72 7.68
N SER A 45 12.56 0.84 8.05
CA SER A 45 12.27 0.55 9.46
C SER A 45 13.50 0.04 10.20
N SER A 46 14.23 -0.91 9.61
CA SER A 46 15.47 -1.44 10.19
C SER A 46 16.62 -0.42 10.15
N LYS A 47 16.74 0.36 9.08
CA LYS A 47 17.81 1.38 8.92
C LYS A 47 17.66 2.54 9.91
N LEU A 48 16.43 3.01 10.13
CA LEU A 48 16.13 4.18 10.96
C LEU A 48 15.87 3.81 12.43
N LYS A 49 15.78 2.51 12.76
CA LYS A 49 15.36 1.98 14.07
C LYS A 49 14.02 2.57 14.53
N ARG A 50 13.13 2.87 13.58
CA ARG A 50 11.80 3.45 13.79
C ARG A 50 10.81 2.62 13.01
N GLU A 51 9.64 2.43 13.59
CA GLU A 51 8.58 1.70 12.89
C GLU A 51 7.97 2.58 11.77
N VAL A 52 7.90 2.01 10.56
CA VAL A 52 7.25 2.63 9.39
C VAL A 52 6.03 1.78 9.05
N ILE A 53 4.85 2.36 9.23
CA ILE A 53 3.57 1.73 8.90
C ILE A 53 3.09 2.29 7.56
N LEU A 54 3.02 1.43 6.56
CA LEU A 54 2.50 1.74 5.23
C LEU A 54 1.09 1.18 5.08
N GLY A 55 0.11 2.06 4.89
CA GLY A 55 -1.25 1.71 4.46
C GLY A 55 -1.47 2.14 3.01
N SER A 56 -2.42 1.50 2.34
CA SER A 56 -2.85 1.89 1.01
C SER A 56 -4.31 1.52 0.78
N SER A 57 -4.94 2.14 -0.23
CA SER A 57 -6.29 1.76 -0.67
C SER A 57 -6.34 0.36 -1.29
N SER A 58 -5.25 -0.09 -1.92
CA SER A 58 -5.09 -1.43 -2.49
C SER A 58 -3.62 -1.83 -2.48
N LEU A 59 -3.33 -3.14 -2.43
CA LEU A 59 -1.98 -3.66 -2.65
C LEU A 59 -1.95 -4.35 -4.00
N ASP A 60 -1.29 -3.71 -4.96
CA ASP A 60 -1.34 -4.08 -6.36
C ASP A 60 0.00 -4.64 -6.84
N ASP A 61 -0.05 -5.73 -7.60
CA ASP A 61 1.09 -6.17 -8.40
C ASP A 61 1.20 -5.31 -9.67
N PRO A 62 2.38 -5.19 -10.29
CA PRO A 62 2.59 -4.28 -11.42
C PRO A 62 1.56 -4.42 -12.56
N LEU A 63 1.13 -5.66 -12.84
CA LEU A 63 0.11 -5.94 -13.85
C LEU A 63 -1.27 -5.38 -13.45
N GLN A 64 -1.67 -5.52 -12.18
CA GLN A 64 -2.94 -5.02 -11.67
C GLN A 64 -2.98 -3.49 -11.72
N PHE A 65 -1.86 -2.84 -11.37
CA PHE A 65 -1.71 -1.40 -11.47
C PHE A 65 -1.86 -0.93 -12.93
N ILE A 66 -1.18 -1.57 -13.88
CA ILE A 66 -1.29 -1.24 -15.32
C ILE A 66 -2.72 -1.46 -15.82
N THR A 67 -3.38 -2.54 -15.42
CA THR A 67 -4.77 -2.82 -15.83
C THR A 67 -5.73 -1.77 -15.28
N LYS A 68 -5.61 -1.39 -14.00
CA LYS A 68 -6.40 -0.30 -13.41
C LYS A 68 -6.19 1.02 -14.15
N LEU A 69 -4.94 1.36 -14.47
CA LEU A 69 -4.63 2.55 -15.27
C LEU A 69 -5.28 2.51 -16.65
N LYS A 70 -5.21 1.36 -17.33
CA LYS A 70 -5.84 1.18 -18.65
C LYS A 70 -7.36 1.30 -18.59
N MET A 71 -8.00 0.77 -17.54
CA MET A 71 -9.45 0.87 -17.37
C MET A 71 -9.89 2.32 -17.15
N MET A 72 -9.20 3.06 -16.29
CA MET A 72 -9.48 4.48 -16.05
C MET A 72 -9.28 5.32 -17.32
N SER A 73 -8.23 5.02 -18.09
CA SER A 73 -7.98 5.71 -19.37
C SER A 73 -9.02 5.38 -20.45
N ALA A 74 -9.64 4.20 -20.42
CA ALA A 74 -10.68 3.82 -21.37
C ALA A 74 -12.03 4.46 -21.05
N GLU A 75 -12.32 4.71 -19.77
CA GLU A 75 -13.52 5.44 -19.34
C GLU A 75 -13.47 6.94 -19.70
N GLU A 76 -12.28 7.54 -19.80
CA GLU A 76 -12.14 8.94 -20.25
C GLU A 76 -12.37 9.12 -21.76
N LEU A 77 -12.21 8.06 -22.58
CA LEU A 77 -12.36 8.12 -24.04
C LEU A 77 -13.82 7.94 -24.53
N THR A 78 -14.77 7.63 -23.65
CA THR A 78 -16.19 7.47 -24.02
C THR A 78 -17.03 8.73 -23.80
N LEU A 79 -16.43 9.84 -23.36
CA LEU A 79 -17.13 11.10 -23.14
C LEU A 79 -17.23 11.99 -24.39
N ASP A 80 -16.60 11.61 -25.51
CA ASP A 80 -16.65 12.37 -26.77
C ASP A 80 -17.84 12.01 -27.69
N ASP A 81 -18.70 11.06 -27.30
CA ASP A 81 -19.91 10.68 -28.07
C ASP A 81 -21.20 11.41 -27.63
N LEU A 82 -21.10 12.40 -26.74
CA LEU A 82 -22.22 13.30 -26.43
C LEU A 82 -22.22 14.49 -27.40
N HIS A 83 -22.98 14.31 -28.49
CA HIS A 83 -23.40 15.36 -29.43
C HIS A 83 -23.69 16.71 -28.74
N ILE A 84 -23.04 17.77 -29.23
CA ILE A 84 -23.56 19.15 -29.23
C ILE A 84 -23.94 19.50 -30.67
#